data_AF-A0A357R1Y8-F1
#
_entry.id   AF-A0A357R1Y8-F1
#
_cell.length_a   1.000
_cell.length_b   1.000
_cell.length_c   1.000
_cell.angle_alpha   90.00
_cell.angle_beta   90.00
_cell.angle_gamma   90.00
#
_symmetry.space_group_name_H-M   'P 1'
#
loop_
_entity.id
_entity.type
_entity.pdbx_description
1 polymer ?
#
loop_
_entity_poly.entity_id
_entity_poly.type
_entity_poly.pdbx_seq_one_letter_code
_entity_poly.pdbx_strand_id
1 'polypeptide(L)'
;MKKILALLLVVLIITGCQQAQPAHLSQFKGLEPITVIDEIDVYDLVVQRQLACAEALEFVGEDDQFQYYLPCLKGSQMFFVTGEDVLNIFEALEAELISLEQLFEAKLVFRHPIEE
;
A
#
# COMPACT_ATOMS: atom_id res chain seq x y z
N MET A 1 -25.37 -53.91 -30.92
CA MET A 1 -25.01 -52.74 -31.77
C MET A 1 -25.21 -51.47 -30.97
N LYS A 2 -24.12 -50.70 -30.84
CA LYS A 2 -23.97 -49.29 -30.41
C LYS A 2 -25.16 -48.60 -29.72
N LYS A 3 -24.95 -48.21 -28.46
CA LYS A 3 -25.07 -46.81 -27.97
C LYS A 3 -24.28 -46.70 -26.66
N ILE A 4 -22.97 -46.60 -26.85
CA ILE A 4 -21.96 -46.30 -25.84
C ILE A 4 -21.98 -44.78 -25.61
N LEU A 5 -21.66 -44.37 -24.37
CA LEU A 5 -21.25 -43.02 -23.96
C LEU A 5 -22.34 -41.93 -24.00
N ALA A 6 -23.23 -41.96 -23.01
CA ALA A 6 -23.84 -40.71 -22.54
C ALA A 6 -22.90 -40.07 -21.50
N LEU A 7 -22.02 -39.21 -22.03
CA LEU A 7 -21.51 -38.00 -21.39
C LEU A 7 -21.03 -38.11 -19.92
N LEU A 8 -19.82 -38.64 -19.77
CA LEU A 8 -18.82 -38.07 -18.87
C LEU A 8 -18.51 -36.64 -19.37
N LEU A 9 -19.32 -35.64 -19.02
CA LEU A 9 -19.06 -34.24 -19.37
C LEU A 9 -19.65 -33.25 -18.35
N VAL A 10 -19.52 -33.56 -17.06
CA VAL A 10 -19.74 -32.59 -15.96
C VAL A 10 -18.56 -32.63 -15.00
N VAL A 11 -17.36 -32.72 -15.57
CA VAL A 11 -16.09 -32.51 -14.86
C VAL A 11 -15.28 -31.65 -15.81
N LEU A 12 -15.10 -30.35 -15.50
CA LEU A 12 -14.14 -29.38 -16.07
C LEU A 12 -14.73 -27.97 -16.25
N ILE A 13 -15.44 -27.40 -15.28
CA ILE A 13 -15.47 -25.93 -15.14
C ILE A 13 -15.48 -25.54 -13.65
N ILE A 14 -14.54 -26.11 -12.90
CA ILE A 14 -13.98 -25.43 -11.73
C ILE A 14 -12.50 -25.22 -12.01
N THR A 15 -12.19 -24.68 -13.20
CA THR A 15 -10.98 -23.87 -13.33
C THR A 15 -11.22 -22.69 -12.41
N GLY A 16 -10.78 -22.84 -11.16
CA GLY A 16 -10.77 -21.76 -10.20
C GLY A 16 -10.23 -20.54 -10.91
N CYS A 17 -10.95 -19.44 -10.81
CA CYS A 17 -10.40 -18.13 -11.10
C CYS A 17 -9.22 -17.94 -10.12
N GLN A 18 -8.06 -18.47 -10.46
CA GLN A 18 -6.80 -17.88 -10.03
C GLN A 18 -6.74 -16.57 -10.82
N GLN A 19 -7.49 -15.56 -10.36
CA GLN A 19 -7.19 -14.19 -10.70
C GLN A 19 -5.75 -14.00 -10.24
N ALA A 20 -4.83 -14.02 -11.20
CA ALA A 20 -3.48 -13.58 -10.97
C ALA A 20 -3.61 -12.21 -10.30
N GLN A 21 -3.18 -12.11 -9.04
CA GLN A 21 -3.15 -10.82 -8.37
C GLN A 21 -2.42 -9.84 -9.31
N PRO A 22 -2.97 -8.63 -9.51
CA PRO A 22 -2.34 -7.62 -10.34
C PRO A 22 -0.84 -7.56 -10.05
N ALA A 23 0.00 -7.47 -11.08
CA ALA A 23 1.45 -7.54 -10.92
C ALA A 23 1.98 -6.54 -9.88
N HIS A 24 1.31 -5.39 -9.73
CA HIS A 24 1.64 -4.36 -8.76
C HIS A 24 1.37 -4.77 -7.30
N LEU A 25 0.44 -5.71 -7.01
CA LEU A 25 0.20 -6.22 -5.66
C LEU A 25 1.17 -7.32 -5.22
N SER A 26 1.92 -7.90 -6.17
CA SER A 26 2.86 -8.98 -5.87
C SER A 26 3.98 -8.56 -4.91
N GLN A 27 4.30 -7.27 -4.86
CA GLN A 27 5.29 -6.71 -3.92
C GLN A 27 4.85 -6.76 -2.46
N PHE A 28 3.54 -6.90 -2.19
CA PHE A 28 2.97 -7.00 -0.85
C PHE A 28 2.73 -8.45 -0.42
N LYS A 29 3.06 -9.43 -1.26
CA LYS A 29 2.80 -10.84 -0.97
C LYS A 29 3.45 -11.29 0.34
N GLY A 30 2.61 -11.75 1.27
CA GLY A 30 3.04 -12.24 2.59
C GLY A 30 3.27 -11.14 3.62
N LEU A 31 2.89 -9.90 3.31
CA LEU A 31 2.86 -8.78 4.24
C LEU A 31 1.41 -8.54 4.69
N GLU A 32 1.25 -8.08 5.92
CA GLU A 32 0.01 -7.45 6.40
C GLU A 32 0.22 -5.92 6.41
N PRO A 33 -0.82 -5.10 6.26
CA PRO A 33 -0.68 -3.64 6.39
C PRO A 33 -0.08 -3.25 7.75
N ILE A 34 0.76 -2.22 7.79
CA ILE A 34 1.29 -1.68 9.05
C ILE A 34 0.23 -0.87 9.82
N THR A 35 -0.74 -0.32 9.09
CA THR A 35 -1.92 0.37 9.61
C THR A 35 -2.97 0.46 8.50
N VAL A 36 -4.17 0.90 8.86
CA VAL A 36 -5.26 1.21 7.92
C VAL A 36 -5.74 2.63 8.23
N ILE A 37 -5.84 3.48 7.20
CA ILE A 37 -6.37 4.85 7.30
C ILE A 37 -7.59 4.92 6.41
N ASP A 38 -8.79 5.08 6.97
CA ASP A 38 -10.05 5.18 6.21
C ASP A 38 -10.21 4.10 5.12
N GLU A 39 -10.00 2.84 5.51
CA GLU A 39 -10.06 1.66 4.62
C GLU A 39 -8.91 1.54 3.60
N ILE A 40 -7.91 2.41 3.68
CA ILE A 40 -6.69 2.35 2.87
C ILE A 40 -5.63 1.55 3.62
N ASP A 41 -5.20 0.44 3.03
CA ASP A 41 -4.12 -0.37 3.58
C ASP A 41 -2.78 0.35 3.38
N VAL A 42 -2.04 0.56 4.46
CA VAL A 42 -0.72 1.20 4.40
C VAL A 42 0.37 0.18 4.58
N TYR A 43 1.35 0.18 3.68
CA TYR A 43 2.53 -0.67 3.72
C TYR A 43 3.80 0.19 3.77
N ASP A 44 4.79 -0.25 4.54
CA ASP A 44 6.11 0.36 4.59
C ASP A 44 7.14 -0.73 4.29
N LEU A 45 7.56 -0.83 3.03
CA LEU A 45 8.43 -1.92 2.61
C LEU A 45 9.81 -1.83 3.24
N VAL A 46 10.28 -0.63 3.62
CA VAL A 46 11.57 -0.47 4.28
C VAL A 46 11.53 -1.08 5.68
N VAL A 47 10.50 -0.76 6.47
CA VAL A 47 10.32 -1.33 7.81
C VAL A 47 10.01 -2.82 7.73
N GLN A 48 9.03 -3.22 6.93
CA GLN A 48 8.51 -4.58 6.91
C GLN A 48 9.51 -5.60 6.34
N ARG A 49 10.36 -5.18 5.40
CA ARG A 49 11.43 -6.02 4.84
C ARG A 49 12.79 -5.79 5.47
N GLN A 50 12.88 -4.97 6.52
CA GLN A 50 14.12 -4.65 7.22
C GLN A 50 15.22 -4.15 6.26
N LEU A 51 14.83 -3.32 5.29
CA LEU A 51 15.78 -2.72 4.36
C LEU A 51 16.54 -1.60 5.07
N ALA A 52 17.72 -1.28 4.55
CA ALA A 52 18.49 -0.15 5.04
C ALA A 52 17.68 1.14 4.83
N CYS A 53 17.48 1.92 5.89
CA CYS A 53 16.92 3.25 5.80
C CYS A 53 18.03 4.29 5.98
N ALA A 54 18.22 5.16 4.99
CA ALA A 54 19.23 6.20 5.07
C ALA A 54 18.88 7.20 6.18
N GLU A 55 19.85 7.53 7.04
CA GLU A 55 19.68 8.43 8.19
C GLU A 55 19.54 9.90 7.77
N ALA A 56 18.42 10.23 7.12
CA ALA A 56 18.06 11.60 6.75
C ALA A 56 16.54 11.76 6.78
N LEU A 57 16.06 12.82 7.43
CA LEU A 57 14.63 13.14 7.44
C LEU A 57 14.18 13.46 6.01
N GLU A 58 13.07 12.84 5.60
CA GLU A 58 12.47 13.11 4.29
C GLU A 58 11.27 14.03 4.48
N PHE A 59 11.31 15.21 3.87
CA PHE A 59 10.19 16.13 3.90
C PHE A 59 9.02 15.56 3.10
N VAL A 60 7.83 15.58 3.73
CA VAL A 60 6.58 15.06 3.15
C VAL A 60 5.69 16.19 2.66
N GLY A 61 5.58 17.25 3.45
CA GLY A 61 4.72 18.39 3.19
C GLY A 61 4.60 19.29 4.41
N GLU A 62 3.85 20.38 4.28
CA GLU A 62 3.57 21.32 5.36
C GLU A 62 2.12 21.80 5.33
N ASP A 63 1.61 22.15 6.51
CA ASP A 63 0.37 22.92 6.68
C ASP A 63 0.70 24.30 7.29
N ASP A 64 -0.33 25.07 7.66
CA ASP A 64 -0.15 26.41 8.23
C ASP A 64 0.65 26.44 9.55
N GLN A 65 0.83 25.30 10.22
CA GLN A 65 1.40 25.21 11.57
C GLN A 65 2.66 24.33 11.63
N PHE A 66 2.78 23.33 10.76
CA PHE A 66 3.77 22.28 10.88
C PHE A 66 4.36 21.83 9.55
N GLN A 67 5.63 21.43 9.60
CA GLN A 67 6.32 20.65 8.58
C GLN A 67 6.34 19.18 8.97
N TYR A 68 6.04 18.28 8.03
CA TYR A 68 5.91 16.84 8.25
C TYR A 68 7.04 16.08 7.58
N TYR A 69 7.54 15.05 8.26
CA TYR A 69 8.72 14.32 7.85
C TYR A 69 8.61 12.82 8.12
N LEU A 70 9.18 12.02 7.22
CA LEU A 70 9.48 10.61 7.49
C LEU A 70 10.81 10.49 8.26
N PRO A 71 10.96 9.47 9.12
CA PRO A 71 12.16 9.27 9.95
C PRO A 71 13.43 8.96 9.15
N CYS A 72 13.30 8.64 7.86
CA CYS A 72 14.38 8.30 6.96
C CYS A 72 13.88 8.39 5.51
N LEU A 73 14.80 8.29 4.52
CA LEU A 73 14.44 8.33 3.09
C LEU A 73 13.73 7.04 2.65
N LYS A 74 12.40 7.05 2.66
CA LYS A 74 11.56 5.88 2.36
C LYS A 74 10.22 6.20 1.67
N GLY A 75 9.92 7.44 1.34
CA GLY A 75 8.62 7.85 0.80
C GLY A 75 8.22 7.10 -0.46
N SER A 76 9.18 6.82 -1.35
CA SER A 76 8.98 5.98 -2.55
C SER A 76 8.72 4.50 -2.29
N GLN A 77 8.82 4.06 -1.03
CA GLN A 77 8.64 2.67 -0.57
C GLN A 77 7.56 2.53 0.53
N MET A 78 6.87 3.62 0.84
CA MET A 78 5.65 3.61 1.65
C MET A 78 4.45 3.70 0.71
N PHE A 79 3.57 2.70 0.76
CA PHE A 79 2.47 2.54 -0.18
C PHE A 79 1.11 2.58 0.50
N PHE A 80 0.17 3.22 -0.18
CA PHE A 80 -1.25 3.32 0.14
C PHE A 80 -2.00 2.51 -0.91
N VAL A 81 -2.65 1.45 -0.45
CA VAL A 81 -3.30 0.46 -1.31
C VAL A 81 -4.79 0.54 -1.09
N THR A 82 -5.49 0.93 -2.14
CA THR A 82 -6.94 0.78 -2.26
C THR A 82 -7.19 -0.30 -3.29
N GLY A 83 -8.32 -1.01 -3.25
CA GLY A 83 -8.50 -2.28 -3.99
C GLY A 83 -8.00 -2.32 -5.45
N GLU A 84 -8.01 -1.20 -6.17
CA GLU A 84 -7.52 -1.08 -7.56
C GLU A 84 -6.18 -0.33 -7.71
N ASP A 85 -5.79 0.52 -6.74
CA ASP A 85 -4.68 1.45 -6.86
C ASP A 85 -3.61 1.23 -5.80
N VAL A 86 -2.35 1.39 -6.22
CA VAL A 86 -1.17 1.38 -5.36
C VAL A 86 -0.42 2.68 -5.59
N LEU A 87 -0.45 3.55 -4.60
CA LEU A 87 0.20 4.86 -4.65
C LEU A 87 1.29 4.92 -3.60
N ASN A 88 2.41 5.57 -3.90
CA ASN A 88 3.35 5.93 -2.84
C ASN A 88 2.81 7.11 -2.01
N ILE A 89 3.46 7.44 -0.89
CA ILE A 89 2.98 8.50 0.02
C ILE A 89 2.75 9.85 -0.67
N PHE A 90 3.62 10.24 -1.61
CA PHE A 90 3.52 11.53 -2.30
C PHE A 90 2.37 11.53 -3.31
N GLU A 91 2.21 10.43 -4.05
CA GLU A 91 1.10 10.25 -4.98
C GLU A 91 -0.25 10.22 -4.23
N ALA A 92 -0.30 9.58 -3.06
CA ALA A 92 -1.51 9.50 -2.25
C ALA A 92 -1.91 10.85 -1.63
N LEU A 93 -0.92 11.68 -1.25
CA LEU A 93 -1.14 13.06 -0.81
C LEU A 93 -1.59 13.96 -1.98
N GLU A 94 -0.95 13.86 -3.14
CA GLU A 94 -1.31 14.62 -4.34
C GLU A 94 -2.74 14.29 -4.81
N ALA A 95 -3.14 13.02 -4.70
CA ALA A 95 -4.49 12.56 -5.01
C ALA A 95 -5.53 12.86 -3.90
N GLU A 96 -5.14 13.53 -2.82
CA GLU A 96 -5.99 13.84 -1.65
C GLU A 96 -6.66 12.60 -1.02
N LEU A 97 -6.06 11.41 -1.18
CA LEU A 97 -6.55 10.17 -0.55
C LEU A 97 -6.23 10.11 0.95
N ILE A 98 -5.17 10.81 1.34
CA ILE A 98 -4.70 10.96 2.71
C ILE A 98 -4.29 12.41 2.95
N SER A 99 -4.31 12.83 4.21
CA SER A 99 -3.84 14.13 4.67
C SER A 99 -2.59 13.99 5.55
N LEU A 100 -1.84 15.10 5.68
CA LEU A 100 -0.68 15.18 6.58
C LEU A 100 -1.06 14.89 8.04
N GLU A 101 -2.23 15.35 8.49
CA GLU A 101 -2.70 15.07 9.86
C GLU A 101 -2.99 13.58 10.05
N GLN A 102 -3.66 12.92 9.10
CA GLN A 102 -3.89 11.47 9.18
C GLN A 102 -2.57 10.68 9.24
N LEU A 103 -1.56 11.08 8.46
CA LEU A 103 -0.23 10.46 8.53
C LEU A 103 0.40 10.61 9.93
N PHE A 104 0.22 11.77 10.56
CA PHE A 104 0.73 12.06 11.89
C PHE A 104 -0.03 11.28 12.98
N GLU A 105 -1.36 11.26 12.92
CA GLU A 105 -2.21 10.48 13.83
C GLU A 105 -1.90 8.97 13.74
N ALA A 106 -1.63 8.48 12.54
CA ALA A 106 -1.20 7.11 12.27
C ALA A 106 0.26 6.83 12.68
N LYS A 107 1.00 7.83 13.18
CA LYS A 107 2.41 7.73 13.60
C LYS A 107 3.36 7.30 12.48
N LEU A 108 3.03 7.63 11.23
CA LEU A 108 3.85 7.32 10.06
C LEU A 108 4.90 8.41 9.81
N VAL A 109 4.57 9.65 10.16
CA VAL A 109 5.42 10.83 10.10
C VAL A 109 5.54 11.46 11.49
N PHE A 110 6.55 12.28 11.67
CA PHE A 110 6.60 13.26 12.77
C PHE A 110 6.46 14.66 12.19
N ARG A 111 6.09 15.62 13.03
CA ARG A 111 5.90 17.01 12.62
C ARG A 111 6.72 17.97 13.47
N HIS A 112 7.13 19.08 12.87
CA HIS A 112 7.89 20.15 13.49
C HIS A 112 7.15 21.48 13.32
N PRO A 113 6.97 22.31 14.38
CA PRO A 113 6.34 23.62 14.23
C PRO A 113 7.09 24.51 13.24
N ILE A 114 6.35 25.30 12.47
CA ILE A 114 6.95 26.36 11.65
C ILE A 114 7.28 27.53 12.60
N GLU A 115 8.57 27.86 12.73
CA GLU A 115 9.01 29.05 13.46
C GLU A 115 8.92 30.27 12.53
N GLU A 116 8.12 31.28 12.90
CA GLU A 116 8.01 32.59 12.21
C GLU A 116 9.22 33.50 12.45
#